data_AF-A0A842Q218-F1
#
_entry.id   AF-A0A842Q218-F1
#
_cell.length_a   1.000
_cell.length_b   1.000
_cell.length_c   1.000
_cell.angle_alpha   90.00
_cell.angle_beta   90.00
_cell.angle_gamma   90.00
#
_symmetry.space_group_name_H-M   'P 1'
#
loop_
_entity.id
_entity.type
_entity.pdbx_description
1 polymer ?
#
loop_
_entity_poly.entity_id
_entity_poly.type
_entity_poly.pdbx_seq_one_letter_code
_entity_poly.pdbx_strand_id
1 'polypeptide(L)'
;MTWEDIRLLSELSHDIQSHGMSHKDVTTLSAMGLEYEVGQSKKCLLEHNINSTIFGTPYGAGSGNSTVVNTISEYYEMGRWDTST
;
A
#
# COMPACT_ATOMS: atom_id res chain seq x y z
N MET A 1 -15.24 -0.03 1.16
CA MET A 1 -15.55 1.14 2.04
C MET A 1 -15.59 2.37 1.15
N THR A 2 -16.47 3.31 1.46
CA THR A 2 -16.48 4.63 0.83
C THR A 2 -15.48 5.54 1.53
N TRP A 3 -15.16 6.70 0.94
CA TRP A 3 -14.31 7.70 1.60
C TRP A 3 -14.93 8.28 2.87
N GLU A 4 -16.26 8.32 2.95
CA GLU A 4 -16.95 8.76 4.15
C GLU A 4 -16.79 7.76 5.29
N ASP A 5 -16.87 6.46 5.00
CA ASP A 5 -16.58 5.40 5.98
C ASP A 5 -15.14 5.50 6.48
N ILE A 6 -14.18 5.70 5.56
CA ILE A 6 -12.75 5.81 5.91
C ILE A 6 -12.49 7.05 6.76
N ARG A 7 -13.11 8.20 6.42
CA ARG A 7 -13.01 9.43 7.20
C ARG A 7 -13.54 9.22 8.63
N LEU A 8 -14.71 8.60 8.77
CA LEU A 8 -15.30 8.29 10.06
C LEU A 8 -14.38 7.37 10.89
N LEU A 9 -13.80 6.33 10.28
CA LEU A 9 -12.87 5.43 10.96
C LEU A 9 -11.61 6.17 11.43
N SER A 10 -11.05 7.05 10.60
CA SER A 10 -9.90 7.90 10.94
C SER A 10 -10.21 8.84 12.11
N GLU A 11 -11.38 9.49 12.12
CA GLU A 11 -11.84 10.33 13.25
C GLU A 11 -12.01 9.54 14.55
N LEU A 12 -12.37 8.27 14.44
CA LEU A 12 -12.43 7.32 15.55
C LEU A 12 -11.06 6.70 15.90
N SER A 13 -9.96 7.27 15.40
CA SER A 13 -8.58 6.83 15.67
C SER A 13 -8.23 5.42 15.19
N HIS A 14 -8.93 4.90 14.17
CA HIS A 14 -8.51 3.67 13.51
C HIS A 14 -7.30 3.93 12.61
N ASP A 15 -6.41 2.94 12.54
CA ASP A 15 -5.24 3.00 11.68
C ASP A 15 -5.60 2.65 10.23
N ILE A 16 -5.33 3.56 9.29
CA ILE A 16 -5.63 3.41 7.86
C ILE A 16 -4.33 3.34 7.08
N GLN A 17 -4.12 2.21 6.39
CA GLN A 17 -2.89 1.89 5.68
C GLN A 17 -3.15 1.47 4.23
N SER A 18 -2.11 1.46 3.41
CA SER A 18 -2.23 1.18 1.98
C SER A 18 -2.28 -0.32 1.67
N HIS A 19 -3.06 -0.68 0.65
CA HIS A 19 -3.12 -2.04 0.10
C HIS A 19 -3.10 -2.05 -1.45
N GLY A 20 -2.44 -1.05 -2.03
CA GLY A 20 -2.41 -0.83 -3.47
C GLY A 20 -3.61 -0.04 -4.00
N MET A 21 -3.72 0.03 -5.32
CA MET A 21 -4.79 0.70 -6.06
C MET A 21 -5.82 -0.28 -6.62
N SER A 22 -5.35 -1.44 -7.12
CA SER A 22 -6.20 -2.41 -7.83
C SER A 22 -5.99 -3.87 -7.44
N HIS A 23 -5.25 -4.12 -6.34
CA HIS A 23 -5.01 -5.46 -5.78
C HIS A 23 -4.36 -6.45 -6.77
N LYS A 24 -3.45 -5.94 -7.60
CA LYS A 24 -2.62 -6.76 -8.49
C LYS A 24 -1.47 -7.41 -7.74
N ASP A 25 -1.04 -8.57 -8.20
CA ASP A 25 0.18 -9.21 -7.69
C ASP A 25 1.41 -8.39 -8.07
N VAL A 26 1.97 -7.71 -7.07
CA VAL A 26 3.14 -6.83 -7.19
C VAL A 26 4.37 -7.53 -7.76
N THR A 27 4.49 -8.85 -7.64
CA THR A 27 5.64 -9.60 -8.15
C THR A 27 5.63 -9.77 -9.67
N THR A 28 4.48 -9.52 -10.32
CA THR A 28 4.28 -9.70 -11.76
C THR A 28 4.30 -8.39 -12.54
N LEU A 29 4.38 -7.26 -11.84
CA LEU A 29 4.24 -5.94 -12.44
C LEU A 29 5.55 -5.42 -13.04
N SER A 30 5.42 -4.60 -14.08
CA SER A 30 6.51 -3.73 -14.53
C SER A 30 6.79 -2.64 -13.51
N ALA A 31 7.92 -1.92 -13.65
CA ALA A 31 8.24 -0.76 -12.80
C ALA A 31 7.10 0.28 -12.78
N MET A 32 6.51 0.61 -13.93
CA MET A 32 5.36 1.54 -13.99
C MET A 32 4.12 0.97 -13.28
N GLY A 33 3.92 -0.34 -13.32
CA GLY A 33 2.83 -1.00 -12.59
C GLY A 33 3.04 -0.94 -11.08
N LEU A 34 4.27 -1.14 -10.61
CA LEU A 34 4.63 -0.97 -9.20
C LEU A 34 4.44 0.47 -8.75
N GLU A 35 4.86 1.44 -9.55
CA GLU A 35 4.63 2.86 -9.24
C GLU A 35 3.15 3.23 -9.16
N TYR A 36 2.34 2.62 -10.02
CA TYR A 36 0.90 2.80 -9.95
C TYR A 36 0.32 2.20 -8.66
N GLU A 37 0.66 0.96 -8.31
CA GLU A 37 0.10 0.33 -7.10
C GLU A 37 0.64 0.96 -5.81
N VAL A 38 1.94 1.23 -5.72
CA VAL A 38 2.61 1.69 -4.50
C VAL A 38 2.58 3.22 -4.39
N GLY A 39 3.09 3.92 -5.41
CA GLY A 39 3.22 5.38 -5.40
C GLY A 39 1.87 6.10 -5.49
N GLN A 40 0.99 5.70 -6.40
CA GLN A 40 -0.32 6.37 -6.52
C GLN A 40 -1.24 6.08 -5.34
N SER A 41 -1.14 4.91 -4.69
CA SER A 41 -1.91 4.67 -3.47
C SER A 41 -1.48 5.58 -2.31
N LYS A 42 -0.18 5.87 -2.18
CA LYS A 42 0.33 6.85 -1.19
C LYS A 42 -0.24 8.23 -1.48
N LYS A 43 -0.16 8.67 -2.74
CA LYS A 43 -0.70 9.95 -3.17
C LYS A 43 -2.21 10.05 -2.94
N CYS A 44 -2.96 9.02 -3.29
CA CYS A 44 -4.42 8.98 -3.11
C CYS A 44 -4.80 9.10 -1.63
N LEU A 45 -4.14 8.37 -0.73
CA LEU A 45 -4.39 8.50 0.71
C LEU A 45 -4.03 9.90 1.24
N LEU A 46 -2.92 10.49 0.79
CA LEU A 46 -2.52 11.85 1.16
C LEU A 46 -3.54 12.90 0.69
N GLU A 47 -4.11 12.76 -0.51
CA GLU A 47 -5.18 13.64 -1.02
C GLU A 47 -6.44 13.59 -0.15
N HIS A 48 -6.63 12.49 0.59
CA HIS A 48 -7.69 12.32 1.58
C HIS A 48 -7.24 12.62 3.02
N ASN A 49 -6.10 13.30 3.20
CA ASN A 49 -5.50 13.67 4.50
C ASN A 49 -5.10 12.47 5.38
N ILE A 50 -4.79 11.33 4.77
CA ILE A 50 -4.34 10.11 5.46
C ILE A 50 -2.86 9.89 5.18
N ASN A 51 -2.02 10.07 6.20
CA ASN A 51 -0.60 9.78 6.10
C ASN A 51 -0.30 8.31 6.43
N SER A 52 -0.60 7.40 5.50
CA SER A 52 -0.27 5.98 5.65
C SER A 52 1.25 5.76 5.60
N THR A 53 1.79 4.99 6.54
CA THR A 53 3.24 4.67 6.65
C THR A 53 3.55 3.21 6.30
N ILE A 54 2.53 2.37 6.16
CA ILE A 54 2.64 0.93 5.90
C ILE A 54 1.97 0.58 4.58
N PHE A 55 2.65 -0.21 3.77
CA PHE A 55 2.08 -0.86 2.58
C PHE A 55 1.87 -2.34 2.82
N GLY A 56 0.61 -2.77 2.91
CA GLY A 56 0.26 -4.18 2.86
C GLY A 56 0.33 -4.69 1.43
N THR A 57 1.15 -5.69 1.15
CA THR A 57 1.24 -6.25 -0.21
C THR A 57 0.03 -7.13 -0.50
N PRO A 58 -0.64 -6.99 -1.67
CA PRO A 58 -1.63 -7.96 -2.13
C PRO A 58 -1.08 -9.38 -2.07
N TYR A 59 -1.91 -10.31 -1.58
CA TYR A 59 -1.54 -11.73 -1.36
C TYR A 59 -0.35 -11.97 -0.42
N GLY A 60 0.12 -10.94 0.31
CA GLY A 60 1.29 -11.07 1.19
C GLY A 60 2.61 -11.30 0.45
N ALA A 61 2.67 -11.05 -0.86
CA ALA A 61 3.79 -11.40 -1.72
C ALA A 61 4.87 -10.31 -1.81
N GLY A 62 6.05 -10.67 -2.32
CA GLY A 62 7.08 -9.70 -2.74
C GLY A 62 8.20 -9.42 -1.75
N SER A 63 8.18 -10.00 -0.54
CA SER A 63 9.26 -9.85 0.45
C SER A 63 10.65 -10.28 -0.05
N GLY A 64 10.71 -11.25 -0.97
CA GLY A 64 11.94 -11.71 -1.62
C GLY A 64 12.28 -11.01 -2.95
N ASN A 65 11.49 -10.04 -3.41
CA ASN A 65 11.70 -9.34 -4.66
C ASN A 65 12.25 -7.92 -4.38
N SER A 66 13.54 -7.71 -4.63
CA SER A 66 14.21 -6.43 -4.33
C SER A 66 13.59 -5.23 -5.05
N THR A 67 13.06 -5.41 -6.26
CA THR A 67 12.38 -4.33 -6.99
C THR A 67 11.13 -3.89 -6.23
N VAL A 68 10.32 -4.84 -5.76
CA VAL A 68 9.12 -4.56 -4.95
C VAL A 68 9.50 -3.89 -3.63
N VAL A 69 10.48 -4.44 -2.92
CA VAL A 69 10.94 -3.89 -1.63
C VAL A 69 11.46 -2.46 -1.79
N ASN A 70 12.27 -2.21 -2.82
CA ASN A 70 12.83 -0.88 -3.07
C ASN A 70 11.71 0.13 -3.41
N THR A 71 10.78 -0.21 -4.30
CA THR A 71 9.66 0.69 -4.61
C THR A 71 8.81 0.98 -3.38
N ILE A 72 8.53 -0.01 -2.52
CA ILE A 72 7.81 0.25 -1.24
C ILE A 72 8.60 1.22 -0.36
N SER A 73 9.92 1.06 -0.25
CA SER A 73 10.77 1.90 0.59
C SER A 73 10.86 3.37 0.12
N GLU A 74 10.53 3.66 -1.13
CA GLU A 74 10.47 5.04 -1.63
C GLU A 74 9.24 5.81 -1.10
N TYR A 75 8.17 5.12 -0.73
CA TYR A 75 6.87 5.72 -0.39
C TYR A 75 6.38 5.44 1.04
N TYR A 76 6.84 4.34 1.65
CA TYR A 76 6.36 3.84 2.94
C TYR A 76 7.53 3.45 3.84
N GLU A 77 7.31 3.55 5.15
CA GLU A 77 8.28 3.20 6.18
C GLU A 77 8.39 1.68 6.38
N MET A 78 7.30 0.95 6.12
CA MET A 78 7.23 -0.50 6.30
C MET A 78 6.39 -1.19 5.22
N GLY A 79 6.87 -2.34 4.74
CA GLY A 79 6.07 -3.30 4.00
C GLY A 79 5.52 -4.40 4.91
N ARG A 80 4.25 -4.78 4.74
CA ARG A 80 3.62 -5.92 5.41
C ARG A 80 3.34 -7.02 4.40
N TRP A 81 3.90 -8.20 4.66
CA TRP A 81 3.80 -9.42 3.85
C TRP A 81 3.16 -10.56 4.67
N ASP A 82 2.78 -11.65 4.01
CA ASP A 82 2.38 -12.89 4.69
C ASP A 82 3.61 -13.77 4.92
N THR A 83 3.62 -14.50 6.03
CA THR A 83 4.71 -15.41 6.44
C THR A 83 4.29 -16.88 6.41
N SER A 84 3.06 -17.16 5.98
CA SER A 84 2.52 -18.51 5.83
C SER A 84 3.19 -19.23 4.65
N THR A 85 4.20 -20.06 4.92
CA THR A 85 4.81 -20.98 3.95
C THR A 85 4.03 -22.28 3.80
#